data_AF-A0AAD8RIH0-F1
#
_entry.id   AF-A0AAD8RIH0-F1
#
_cell.length_a   1.000
_cell.length_b   1.000
_cell.length_c   1.000
_cell.angle_alpha   90.00
_cell.angle_beta   90.00
_cell.angle_gamma   90.00
#
_symmetry.space_group_name_H-M   'P 1'
#
loop_
_entity.id
_entity.type
_entity.pdbx_description
1 polymer ?
#
loop_
_entity_poly.entity_id
_entity_poly.type
_entity_poly.pdbx_seq_one_letter_code
_entity_poly.pdbx_strand_id
1 'polypeptide(L)'
;MRDSQLEQGSRTRTKAVQYLQSFMLRNKEKNTLLLPVFPEYKYCTLIILCPKWSLAQYFDSSNTTTTKDYKRIRGVLDEAILGYSKNGGAFDKKEITYYVVLEGRVPRVYEQWEDCKKQVHKFSGNCYKGNPTRHEAVAKWRKHQSNKSKMKTFVVLSLLLTIVAAVLYFILV
;
A
#
# COMPACT_ATOMS: atom_id res chain seq x y z
N MET A 1 -8.38 -29.76 -7.57
CA MET A 1 -6.94 -29.92 -7.26
C MET A 1 -6.87 -30.88 -6.09
N ARG A 2 -6.04 -31.94 -6.12
CA ARG A 2 -6.05 -32.96 -5.06
C ARG A 2 -5.33 -32.44 -3.81
N ASP A 3 -6.00 -32.52 -2.66
CA ASP A 3 -5.53 -32.00 -1.36
C ASP A 3 -4.12 -32.46 -0.98
N SER A 4 -3.74 -33.66 -1.43
CA SER A 4 -2.43 -34.27 -1.16
C SER A 4 -1.21 -33.46 -1.63
N GLN A 5 -1.33 -32.66 -2.70
CA GLN A 5 -0.21 -31.83 -3.17
C GLN A 5 0.00 -30.57 -2.31
N LEU A 6 -1.08 -30.02 -1.75
CA LEU A 6 -1.01 -28.89 -0.80
C LEU A 6 -0.51 -29.37 0.57
N GLU A 7 -0.96 -30.54 1.02
CA GLU A 7 -0.50 -31.15 2.27
C GLU A 7 1.01 -31.51 2.26
N GLN A 8 1.54 -32.01 1.13
CA GLN A 8 2.98 -32.28 1.00
C GLN A 8 3.82 -30.98 0.97
N GLY A 9 3.29 -29.91 0.38
CA GLY A 9 3.90 -28.58 0.42
C GLY A 9 3.93 -27.96 1.83
N SER A 10 2.96 -28.35 2.68
CA SER A 10 2.74 -27.81 4.02
C SER A 10 3.82 -28.22 5.06
N ARG A 11 4.56 -29.32 4.85
CA ARG A 11 5.43 -29.87 5.90
C ARG A 11 6.67 -29.03 6.25
N THR A 12 7.13 -28.13 5.37
CA THR A 12 8.28 -27.24 5.65
C THR A 12 8.15 -25.91 4.90
N ARG A 13 8.68 -24.82 5.48
CA ARG A 13 8.75 -23.49 4.85
C ARG A 13 9.27 -23.55 3.41
N THR A 14 10.38 -24.25 3.19
CA THR A 14 11.03 -24.38 1.89
C THR A 14 10.13 -25.03 0.84
N LYS A 15 9.43 -26.12 1.19
CA LYS A 15 8.50 -26.79 0.26
C LYS A 15 7.32 -25.91 -0.09
N ALA A 16 6.77 -25.17 0.86
CA ALA A 16 5.67 -24.24 0.62
C ALA A 16 6.10 -23.11 -0.35
N VAL A 17 7.28 -22.53 -0.11
CA VAL A 17 7.87 -21.51 -0.98
C VAL A 17 8.07 -22.04 -2.41
N GLN A 18 8.72 -23.20 -2.56
CA GLN A 18 8.97 -23.83 -3.87
C GLN A 18 7.67 -24.16 -4.61
N TYR A 19 6.66 -24.64 -3.88
CA TYR A 19 5.35 -24.95 -4.44
C TYR A 19 4.68 -23.68 -5.00
N LEU A 20 4.58 -22.62 -4.19
CA LEU A 20 3.96 -21.36 -4.60
C LEU A 20 4.69 -20.72 -5.78
N GLN A 21 6.02 -20.74 -5.76
CA GLN A 21 6.86 -20.28 -6.87
C GLN A 21 6.52 -21.03 -8.16
N SER A 22 6.59 -22.36 -8.12
CA SER A 22 6.32 -23.20 -9.28
C SER A 22 4.87 -23.06 -9.76
N PHE A 23 3.93 -22.86 -8.84
CA PHE A 23 2.53 -22.63 -9.16
C PHE A 23 2.32 -21.30 -9.89
N MET A 24 2.94 -20.21 -9.43
CA MET A 24 2.90 -18.92 -10.14
C MET A 24 3.58 -19.01 -11.53
N LEU A 25 4.70 -19.73 -11.64
CA LEU A 25 5.41 -19.91 -12.91
C LEU A 25 4.63 -20.74 -13.94
N ARG A 26 3.81 -21.70 -13.50
CA ARG A 26 2.97 -22.51 -14.40
C ARG A 26 1.71 -21.79 -14.88
N ASN A 27 1.29 -20.72 -14.19
CA ASN A 27 0.07 -19.99 -14.49
C ASN A 27 0.35 -18.50 -14.73
N LYS A 28 1.48 -18.17 -15.38
CA LYS A 28 1.96 -16.79 -15.61
C LYS A 28 0.95 -15.92 -16.39
N GLU A 29 0.12 -16.55 -17.19
CA GLU A 29 -0.91 -15.91 -17.99
C GLU A 29 -2.08 -15.40 -17.14
N LYS A 30 -2.30 -15.96 -15.95
CA LYS A 30 -3.39 -15.56 -15.05
C LYS A 30 -3.01 -14.33 -14.24
N ASN A 31 -3.94 -13.39 -14.14
CA ASN A 31 -3.75 -12.18 -13.34
C ASN A 31 -3.90 -12.46 -11.84
N THR A 32 -4.84 -13.35 -11.47
CA THR A 32 -5.16 -13.71 -10.09
C THR A 32 -5.25 -15.23 -9.97
N LEU A 33 -4.58 -15.78 -8.97
CA LEU A 33 -4.59 -17.19 -8.62
C LEU A 33 -5.15 -17.35 -7.22
N LEU A 34 -6.20 -18.17 -7.08
CA LEU A 34 -6.84 -18.45 -5.81
C LEU A 34 -6.44 -19.86 -5.37
N LEU A 35 -5.80 -19.96 -4.20
CA LEU A 35 -5.46 -21.22 -3.57
C LEU A 35 -6.27 -21.37 -2.28
N PRO A 36 -7.38 -22.12 -2.31
CA PRO A 36 -8.02 -22.54 -1.08
C PRO A 36 -7.13 -23.60 -0.41
N VAL A 37 -6.89 -23.43 0.89
CA VAL A 37 -6.14 -24.36 1.73
C VAL A 37 -7.06 -24.76 2.88
N PHE A 38 -7.31 -26.06 3.02
CA PHE A 38 -8.19 -26.63 4.03
C PHE A 38 -7.37 -27.47 5.02
N PRO A 39 -6.73 -26.86 6.03
CA PRO A 39 -6.07 -27.61 7.09
C PRO A 39 -7.14 -28.34 7.92
N GLU A 40 -7.24 -29.67 7.76
CA GLU A 40 -7.99 -30.61 8.60
C GLU A 40 -9.32 -30.08 9.18
N TYR A 41 -10.24 -29.72 8.27
CA TYR A 41 -11.68 -29.50 8.47
C TYR A 41 -12.15 -28.39 9.43
N LYS A 42 -11.27 -27.61 10.07
CA LYS A 42 -11.75 -26.58 11.03
C LYS A 42 -11.85 -25.17 10.45
N TYR A 43 -11.00 -24.79 9.51
CA TYR A 43 -10.97 -23.42 8.98
C TYR A 43 -10.54 -23.40 7.52
N CYS A 44 -11.08 -22.45 6.74
CA CYS A 44 -10.68 -22.23 5.36
C CYS A 44 -9.63 -21.11 5.33
N THR A 45 -8.51 -21.40 4.70
CA THR A 45 -7.52 -20.39 4.32
C THR A 45 -7.67 -20.12 2.83
N LEU A 46 -7.68 -18.85 2.43
CA LEU A 46 -7.56 -18.44 1.04
C LEU A 46 -6.25 -17.69 0.84
N ILE A 47 -5.40 -18.21 -0.04
CA ILE A 47 -4.23 -17.47 -0.54
C ILE A 47 -4.59 -16.91 -1.91
N ILE A 48 -4.45 -15.59 -2.06
CA ILE A 48 -4.60 -14.88 -3.33
C ILE A 48 -3.19 -14.51 -3.78
N LEU A 49 -2.75 -15.05 -4.92
CA LEU A 49 -1.51 -14.63 -5.57
C LEU A 49 -1.89 -13.82 -6.81
N CYS A 50 -1.35 -12.62 -6.93
CA CYS A 50 -1.38 -11.86 -8.16
C CYS A 50 0.06 -11.58 -8.58
N PRO A 51 0.72 -12.56 -9.24
CA PRO A 51 2.15 -12.52 -9.50
C PRO A 51 2.52 -11.27 -10.27
N LYS A 52 1.75 -10.90 -11.31
CA LYS A 52 2.00 -9.70 -12.12
C LYS A 52 2.10 -8.41 -11.30
N TRP A 53 1.35 -8.28 -10.20
CA TRP A 53 1.38 -7.07 -9.37
C TRP A 53 2.29 -7.19 -8.14
N SER A 54 3.15 -8.21 -8.09
CA SER A 54 4.00 -8.51 -6.92
C SER A 54 3.18 -8.58 -5.63
N LEU A 55 1.97 -9.14 -5.71
CA LEU A 55 1.00 -9.16 -4.61
C LEU A 55 0.67 -10.59 -4.21
N ALA A 56 0.74 -10.87 -2.91
CA ALA A 56 0.19 -12.07 -2.32
C ALA A 56 -0.54 -11.69 -1.02
N GLN A 57 -1.73 -12.24 -0.85
CA GLN A 57 -2.56 -12.04 0.33
C GLN A 57 -3.03 -13.38 0.87
N TYR A 58 -3.21 -13.41 2.19
CA TYR A 58 -3.67 -14.58 2.92
C TYR A 58 -4.87 -14.16 3.75
N PHE A 59 -5.94 -14.93 3.66
CA PHE A 59 -7.17 -14.77 4.42
C PHE A 59 -7.41 -16.04 5.22
N ASP A 60 -7.67 -15.87 6.51
CA ASP A 60 -7.91 -16.93 7.47
C ASP A 60 -9.27 -16.74 8.10
N SER A 61 -10.16 -17.71 7.89
CA SER A 61 -11.53 -17.66 8.39
C SER A 61 -11.65 -18.01 9.88
N SER A 62 -10.56 -18.38 10.56
CA SER A 62 -10.64 -18.77 11.96
C SER A 62 -10.99 -17.58 12.86
N ASN A 63 -12.03 -17.76 13.67
CA ASN A 63 -12.43 -16.77 14.66
C ASN A 63 -11.70 -17.07 15.97
N THR A 64 -10.74 -16.22 16.35
CA THR A 64 -9.94 -16.39 17.58
C THR A 64 -10.10 -15.16 18.47
N THR A 65 -10.17 -15.39 19.77
CA THR A 65 -10.20 -14.32 20.80
C THR A 65 -8.82 -13.67 21.02
N THR A 66 -7.75 -14.27 20.48
CA THR A 66 -6.36 -13.79 20.58
C THR A 66 -5.86 -13.16 19.29
N THR A 67 -4.90 -12.24 19.41
CA THR A 67 -4.19 -11.64 18.28
C THR A 67 -3.32 -12.67 17.57
N LYS A 68 -3.53 -12.84 16.27
CA LYS A 68 -2.78 -13.81 15.45
C LYS A 68 -1.47 -13.24 14.93
N ASP A 69 -0.42 -14.07 14.94
CA ASP A 69 0.87 -13.75 14.32
C ASP A 69 0.99 -14.34 12.90
N TYR A 70 0.85 -13.45 11.91
CA TYR A 70 1.00 -13.81 10.50
C TYR A 70 2.42 -13.59 9.95
N LYS A 71 3.43 -13.29 10.79
CA LYS A 71 4.81 -13.03 10.31
C LYS A 71 5.37 -14.21 9.51
N ARG A 72 5.13 -15.45 9.96
CA ARG A 72 5.63 -16.66 9.31
C ARG A 72 5.06 -16.83 7.90
N ILE A 73 3.74 -16.73 7.75
CA ILE A 73 3.07 -16.88 6.45
C ILE A 73 3.40 -15.71 5.52
N ARG A 74 3.45 -14.47 6.02
CA ARG A 74 3.93 -13.32 5.22
C ARG A 74 5.31 -13.57 4.66
N GLY A 75 6.24 -14.03 5.50
CA GLY A 75 7.58 -14.37 5.05
C GLY A 75 7.60 -15.49 3.99
N VAL A 76 6.68 -16.47 4.04
CA VAL A 76 6.60 -17.51 2.98
C VAL A 76 6.17 -16.88 1.66
N LEU A 77 5.16 -16.02 1.70
CA LEU A 77 4.63 -15.35 0.52
C LEU A 77 5.67 -14.41 -0.11
N ASP A 78 6.39 -13.64 0.72
CA ASP A 78 7.45 -12.73 0.27
C ASP A 78 8.60 -13.50 -0.40
N GLU A 79 9.06 -14.60 0.21
CA GLU A 79 10.07 -15.49 -0.39
C GLU A 79 9.59 -16.13 -1.69
N ALA A 80 8.30 -16.49 -1.77
CA ALA A 80 7.71 -17.06 -2.96
C ALA A 80 7.66 -16.04 -4.11
N ILE A 81 7.21 -14.80 -3.85
CA ILE A 81 7.19 -13.72 -4.85
C ILE A 81 8.62 -13.40 -5.34
N LEU A 82 9.57 -13.32 -4.40
CA LEU A 82 10.97 -13.06 -4.75
C LEU A 82 11.54 -14.15 -5.65
N GLY A 83 11.30 -15.42 -5.31
CA GLY A 83 11.77 -16.53 -6.15
C GLY A 83 11.02 -16.65 -7.48
N TYR A 84 9.75 -16.26 -7.55
CA TYR A 84 9.04 -16.14 -8.83
C TYR A 84 9.77 -15.18 -9.77
N SER A 85 10.12 -13.98 -9.28
CA SER A 85 10.89 -12.99 -10.05
C SER A 85 12.23 -13.54 -10.53
N LYS A 86 13.02 -14.13 -9.61
CA LYS A 86 14.34 -14.70 -9.92
C LYS A 86 14.30 -15.80 -10.98
N ASN A 87 13.18 -16.52 -11.10
CA ASN A 87 13.00 -17.64 -12.02
C ASN A 87 12.21 -17.26 -13.29
N GLY A 88 12.31 -15.99 -13.72
CA GLY A 88 11.71 -15.52 -14.97
C GLY A 88 10.20 -15.27 -14.89
N GLY A 89 9.66 -15.10 -13.69
CA GLY A 89 8.36 -14.49 -13.48
C GLY A 89 8.44 -12.98 -13.73
N ALA A 90 7.48 -12.44 -14.48
CA ALA A 90 7.46 -11.02 -14.81
C ALA A 90 6.46 -10.28 -13.92
N PHE A 91 6.86 -9.09 -13.47
CA PHE A 91 5.95 -8.14 -12.84
C PHE A 91 5.52 -7.10 -13.86
N ASP A 92 4.23 -6.83 -13.90
CA ASP A 92 3.74 -5.60 -14.50
C ASP A 92 4.29 -4.46 -13.64
N LYS A 93 5.06 -3.58 -14.27
CA LYS A 93 5.41 -2.31 -13.65
C LYS A 93 4.09 -1.63 -13.30
N LYS A 94 3.86 -1.34 -12.03
CA LYS A 94 2.79 -0.41 -11.65
C LYS A 94 3.12 0.91 -12.31
N GLU A 95 2.54 1.17 -13.48
CA GLU A 95 2.80 2.40 -14.22
C GLU A 95 2.24 3.55 -13.41
N ILE A 96 3.16 4.26 -12.77
CA ILE A 96 2.88 5.56 -12.20
C ILE A 96 2.79 6.52 -13.36
N THR A 97 1.57 6.83 -13.77
CA THR A 97 1.27 7.74 -14.87
C THR A 97 0.99 9.16 -14.40
N TYR A 98 0.67 9.37 -13.13
CA TYR A 98 0.35 10.69 -12.59
C TYR A 98 1.13 10.99 -11.32
N TYR A 99 1.58 12.22 -11.18
CA TYR A 99 2.34 12.72 -10.06
C TYR A 99 1.62 13.91 -9.44
N VAL A 100 1.29 13.83 -8.16
CA VAL A 100 0.73 14.97 -7.43
C VAL A 100 1.83 15.64 -6.62
N VAL A 101 2.01 16.95 -6.81
CA VAL A 101 2.83 17.81 -5.95
C VAL A 101 1.91 18.48 -4.94
N LEU A 102 2.09 18.16 -3.66
CA LEU A 102 1.37 18.73 -2.53
C LEU A 102 2.10 19.96 -1.96
N GLU A 103 3.43 19.88 -1.88
CA GLU A 103 4.32 20.98 -1.53
C GLU A 103 5.48 21.04 -2.53
N GLY A 104 5.74 22.22 -3.07
CA GLY A 104 6.72 22.46 -4.13
C GLY A 104 6.52 23.83 -4.76
N ARG A 105 7.27 24.13 -5.82
CA ARG A 105 7.17 25.42 -6.55
C ARG A 105 5.75 25.68 -7.07
N VAL A 106 5.18 24.70 -7.78
CA VAL A 106 3.79 24.76 -8.29
C VAL A 106 3.03 23.47 -7.91
N PRO A 107 2.27 23.48 -6.80
CA PRO A 107 1.49 22.32 -6.34
C PRO A 107 0.27 22.03 -7.23
N ARG A 108 0.27 20.88 -7.91
CA ARG A 108 -0.84 20.35 -8.73
C ARG A 108 -0.56 18.90 -9.14
N VAL A 109 -1.41 18.35 -10.00
CA VAL A 109 -1.18 17.05 -10.68
C VAL A 109 -0.43 17.28 -11.99
N TYR A 110 0.55 16.41 -12.26
CA TYR A 110 1.39 16.34 -13.45
C TYR A 110 1.30 14.94 -14.06
N GLU A 111 1.38 14.85 -15.38
CA GLU A 111 1.33 13.57 -16.12
C GLU A 111 2.73 13.05 -16.44
N GLN A 112 3.73 13.93 -16.40
CA GLN A 112 5.12 13.59 -16.67
C GLN A 112 5.98 13.78 -15.43
N TRP A 113 6.86 12.81 -15.18
CA TRP A 113 7.81 12.89 -14.07
C TRP A 113 8.70 14.12 -14.17
N GLU A 114 9.21 14.45 -15.36
CA GLU A 114 10.14 15.57 -15.53
C GLU A 114 9.50 16.92 -15.14
N ASP A 115 8.20 17.11 -15.40
CA ASP A 115 7.51 18.32 -14.98
C ASP A 115 7.25 18.37 -13.47
N CYS A 116 6.91 17.24 -12.86
CA CYS A 116 6.82 17.11 -11.40
C CYS A 116 8.19 17.39 -10.75
N LYS A 117 9.26 16.79 -11.28
CA LYS A 117 10.63 16.92 -10.79
C LYS A 117 11.09 18.37 -10.79
N LYS A 118 10.80 19.14 -11.83
CA LYS A 118 11.06 20.60 -11.87
C LYS A 118 10.46 21.34 -10.67
N GLN A 119 9.35 20.86 -10.11
CA GLN A 119 8.68 21.53 -8.98
C GLN A 119 9.25 21.17 -7.61
N VAL A 120 9.78 19.96 -7.47
CA VAL A 120 10.18 19.40 -6.17
C VAL A 120 11.69 19.30 -5.98
N HIS A 121 12.44 19.22 -7.09
CA HIS A 121 13.89 19.07 -7.03
C HIS A 121 14.53 20.27 -6.34
N LYS A 122 15.35 19.98 -5.31
CA LYS A 122 16.01 20.98 -4.44
C LYS A 122 15.03 21.97 -3.78
N PHE A 123 13.75 21.64 -3.67
CA PHE A 123 12.78 22.43 -2.93
C PHE A 123 12.69 21.90 -1.49
N SER A 124 13.01 22.73 -0.50
CA SER A 124 12.97 22.34 0.91
C SER A 124 11.53 22.05 1.34
N GLY A 125 11.32 20.95 2.07
CA GLY A 125 9.97 20.54 2.50
C GLY A 125 9.04 20.12 1.36
N ASN A 126 9.58 19.75 0.18
CA ASN A 126 8.76 19.25 -0.91
C ASN A 126 7.97 17.99 -0.49
N CYS A 127 6.79 17.83 -1.07
CA CYS A 127 5.93 16.69 -0.84
C CYS A 127 5.25 16.33 -2.16
N TYR A 128 5.54 15.14 -2.70
CA TYR A 128 4.91 14.62 -3.90
C TYR A 128 4.61 13.13 -3.80
N LYS A 129 3.70 12.63 -4.64
CA LYS A 129 3.35 11.21 -4.71
C LYS A 129 2.97 10.78 -6.13
N GLY A 130 3.43 9.61 -6.52
CA GLY A 130 2.97 8.93 -7.74
C GLY A 130 1.67 8.16 -7.54
N ASN A 131 0.82 8.15 -8.56
CA ASN A 131 -0.48 7.50 -8.62
C ASN A 131 -0.71 6.83 -9.99
N PRO A 132 -1.41 5.69 -10.06
CA PRO A 132 -1.76 5.04 -11.32
C PRO A 132 -2.85 5.75 -12.12
N THR A 133 -3.66 6.60 -11.47
CA THR A 133 -4.77 7.29 -12.13
C THR A 133 -4.80 8.76 -11.76
N ARG A 134 -5.25 9.58 -12.72
CA ARG A 134 -5.46 11.02 -12.54
C ARG A 134 -6.45 11.31 -11.41
N HIS A 135 -7.51 10.51 -11.34
CA HIS A 135 -8.57 10.65 -10.33
C HIS A 135 -8.01 10.53 -8.91
N GLU A 136 -7.18 9.52 -8.63
CA GLU A 136 -6.57 9.38 -7.31
C GLU A 136 -5.59 10.53 -6.99
N ALA A 137 -4.81 10.98 -7.99
CA ALA A 137 -3.88 12.09 -7.82
C ALA A 137 -4.62 13.39 -7.46
N VAL A 138 -5.71 13.69 -8.18
CA VAL A 138 -6.58 14.85 -7.95
C VAL A 138 -7.26 14.76 -6.58
N ALA A 139 -7.78 13.58 -6.21
CA ALA A 139 -8.42 13.38 -4.91
C ALA A 139 -7.44 13.66 -3.76
N LYS A 140 -6.20 13.17 -3.85
CA LYS A 140 -5.14 13.49 -2.88
C LYS A 140 -4.84 14.98 -2.81
N TRP A 141 -4.70 15.65 -3.95
CA TRP A 141 -4.46 17.09 -4.00
C TRP A 141 -5.58 17.89 -3.32
N ARG A 142 -6.85 17.60 -3.66
CA ARG A 142 -8.03 18.25 -3.06
C ARG A 142 -8.09 18.05 -1.55
N LYS A 143 -7.85 16.82 -1.07
CA LYS A 143 -7.81 16.51 0.36
C LYS A 143 -6.73 17.33 1.08
N HIS A 144 -5.54 17.42 0.50
CA HIS A 144 -4.44 18.21 1.05
C HIS A 144 -4.79 19.70 1.12
N GLN A 145 -5.36 20.27 0.06
CA GLN A 145 -5.79 21.67 0.05
C GLN A 145 -6.84 21.95 1.14
N SER A 146 -7.86 21.09 1.27
CA SER A 146 -8.85 21.20 2.35
C SER A 146 -8.20 21.18 3.72
N ASN A 147 -7.29 20.24 3.98
CA ASN A 147 -6.60 20.15 5.27
C ASN A 147 -5.73 21.38 5.54
N LYS A 148 -5.03 21.89 4.52
CA LYS A 148 -4.20 23.09 4.62
C LYS A 148 -5.04 24.34 4.92
N SER A 149 -6.20 24.49 4.28
CA SER A 149 -7.14 25.58 4.59
C SER A 149 -7.69 25.50 6.01
N LYS A 150 -8.13 24.32 6.45
CA LYS A 150 -8.61 24.11 7.83
C LYS A 150 -7.53 24.46 8.86
N MET A 151 -6.29 24.02 8.62
CA MET A 151 -5.15 24.34 9.49
C MET A 151 -4.90 25.86 9.55
N LYS A 152 -4.91 26.55 8.40
CA LYS A 152 -4.75 28.01 8.36
C LYS A 152 -5.85 28.73 9.14
N THR A 153 -7.11 28.35 8.93
CA THR A 153 -8.24 28.92 9.68
C THR A 153 -8.08 28.70 11.18
N PHE A 154 -7.69 27.50 11.61
CA PHE A 154 -7.43 27.20 13.01
C PHE A 154 -6.33 28.07 13.62
N VAL A 155 -5.19 28.23 12.91
CA VAL A 155 -4.08 29.08 13.36
C VAL A 155 -4.51 30.55 13.48
N VAL A 156 -5.24 31.08 12.50
CA VAL A 156 -5.73 32.47 12.54
C VAL A 156 -6.71 32.69 13.69
N LEU A 157 -7.68 31.78 13.88
CA LEU A 157 -8.63 31.85 14.99
C LEU A 157 -7.93 31.76 16.35
N SER A 158 -6.94 30.86 16.48
CA SER A 158 -6.14 30.75 17.70
C SER A 158 -5.37 32.03 17.99
N LEU A 159 -4.76 32.66 16.97
CA LEU A 159 -4.04 33.93 17.14
C LEU A 159 -4.99 35.06 17.55
N LEU A 160 -6.15 35.17 16.91
CA LEU A 160 -7.17 36.18 17.27
C LEU A 160 -7.65 36.01 18.71
N LEU A 161 -7.92 34.78 19.14
CA LEU A 161 -8.31 34.49 20.52
C LEU A 161 -7.23 34.90 21.53
N THR A 162 -5.94 34.65 21.22
CA THR A 162 -4.84 35.08 22.10
C THR A 162 -4.72 36.60 22.19
N ILE A 163 -4.93 37.32 21.09
CA ILE A 163 -4.93 38.79 21.06
C ILE A 163 -6.08 39.34 21.90
N VAL A 164 -7.30 38.82 21.71
CA VAL A 164 -8.48 39.24 22.48
C VAL A 164 -8.28 39.00 23.98
N ALA A 165 -7.77 37.82 24.36
CA ALA A 165 -7.47 37.49 25.76
C ALA A 165 -6.44 38.45 26.37
N ALA A 166 -5.39 38.80 25.63
CA ALA A 166 -4.36 39.74 26.09
C ALA A 166 -4.90 41.17 26.28
N VAL A 167 -5.76 41.64 25.37
CA VAL A 167 -6.40 42.96 25.49
C VAL A 167 -7.35 43.00 26.70
N LEU A 168 -8.17 41.97 26.89
CA LEU A 168 -9.07 41.87 28.05
C LEU A 168 -8.29 41.84 29.37
N TYR A 169 -7.19 41.10 29.42
CA TYR A 169 -6.30 41.07 30.59
C TYR A 169 -5.77 42.46 30.94
N PHE A 170 -5.36 43.24 29.93
CA PHE A 170 -4.84 44.60 30.14
C PHE A 170 -5.91 45.62 30.58
N ILE A 171 -7.18 45.39 30.23
CA ILE A 171 -8.30 46.27 30.66
C ILE A 171 -8.73 45.98 32.11
N LEU A 172 -8.56 44.73 32.57
CA LEU A 172 -9.06 44.26 33.86
C LEU A 172 -8.02 44.34 35.00
N VAL A 173 -6.75 44.60 34.70
CA VAL A 173 -5.65 44.76 35.68
C VAL A 173 -5.23 46.22 35.72
#